data_AF-A0A1Q7N4T5-F1
#
_entry.id   AF-A0A1Q7N4T5-F1
#
_cell.length_a   1.000
_cell.length_b   1.000
_cell.length_c   1.000
_cell.angle_alpha   90.00
_cell.angle_beta   90.00
_cell.angle_gamma   90.00
#
_symmetry.space_group_name_H-M   'P 1'
#
loop_
_entity.id
_entity.type
_entity.pdbx_description
1 polymer ?
#
loop_
_entity_poly.entity_id
_entity_poly.type
_entity_poly.pdbx_seq_one_letter_code
_entity_poly.pdbx_strand_id
1 'polypeptide(L)'
;MITNLTIFAMLMQVVSLEGRVRDAQTGKPLQLVRIQLLSRGTPTNLEYTDVEGRFRFANVVHGSYTISAVSAGYEAKNIEWDVTIRGPLEIELTRTADRAGPSGSVVSIRDYLIPGSARKEFERARKEIKRQDCSKAIGHLENGLRIGRLRKG
;
A
#
# COMPACT_ATOMS: atom_id res chain seq x y z
N MET A 1 -52.72 8.81 -7.18
CA MET A 1 -51.39 8.82 -7.86
C MET A 1 -50.26 8.97 -6.83
N ILE A 2 -50.06 7.99 -5.94
CA ILE A 2 -48.97 8.01 -4.93
C ILE A 2 -48.08 6.74 -5.03
N THR A 3 -48.35 5.86 -5.98
CA THR A 3 -47.79 4.50 -6.04
C THR A 3 -46.36 4.41 -6.60
N ASN A 4 -45.86 5.42 -7.29
CA ASN A 4 -44.50 5.35 -7.88
C ASN A 4 -43.38 5.83 -6.95
N LEU A 5 -43.69 6.66 -5.93
CA LEU A 5 -42.67 7.17 -5.01
C LEU A 5 -42.33 6.14 -3.91
N THR A 6 -43.31 5.34 -3.49
CA THR A 6 -43.12 4.30 -2.48
C THR A 6 -42.34 3.08 -3.00
N ILE A 7 -42.50 2.71 -4.28
CA ILE A 7 -41.75 1.58 -4.89
C ILE A 7 -40.26 1.91 -5.04
N PHE A 8 -39.90 3.16 -5.34
CA PHE A 8 -38.49 3.58 -5.44
C PHE A 8 -37.77 3.56 -4.09
N ALA A 9 -38.46 3.91 -3.00
CA ALA A 9 -37.95 3.79 -1.64
C ALA A 9 -37.79 2.33 -1.17
N MET A 10 -38.58 1.40 -1.72
CA MET A 10 -38.56 -0.02 -1.33
C MET A 10 -37.36 -0.80 -1.94
N LEU A 11 -36.77 -0.29 -3.03
CA LEU A 11 -35.60 -0.87 -3.71
C LEU A 11 -34.24 -0.34 -3.20
N MET A 12 -34.23 0.83 -2.55
CA MET A 12 -33.02 1.40 -1.94
C MET A 12 -32.84 0.89 -0.51
N GLN A 13 -32.37 -0.35 -0.38
CA GLN A 13 -31.98 -0.88 0.92
C GLN A 13 -30.75 -0.09 1.41
N VAL A 14 -30.97 0.76 2.41
CA VAL A 14 -29.91 1.50 3.11
C VAL A 14 -29.53 0.79 4.39
N VAL A 15 -28.25 0.78 4.69
CA VAL A 15 -27.70 0.20 5.93
C VAL A 15 -26.74 1.18 6.59
N SER A 16 -26.52 0.97 7.89
CA SER A 16 -25.43 1.62 8.61
C SER A 16 -24.15 0.80 8.46
N LEU A 17 -23.09 1.43 7.99
CA LEU A 17 -21.74 0.88 8.03
C LEU A 17 -21.03 1.40 9.26
N GLU A 18 -20.65 0.51 10.15
CA GLU A 18 -19.96 0.81 11.40
C GLU A 18 -18.64 0.05 11.45
N GLY A 19 -17.64 0.65 12.07
CA GLY A 19 -16.34 0.01 12.18
C GLY A 19 -15.41 0.70 13.16
N ARG A 20 -14.24 0.10 13.33
CA ARG A 20 -13.14 0.62 14.13
C ARG A 20 -11.84 0.60 13.36
N VAL A 21 -10.98 1.56 13.68
CA VAL A 21 -9.63 1.63 13.18
C VAL A 21 -8.65 1.53 14.34
N ARG A 22 -7.65 0.65 14.19
CA ARG A 22 -6.61 0.44 15.19
C ARG A 22 -5.23 0.36 14.54
N ASP A 23 -4.24 0.63 15.36
CA ASP A 23 -2.84 0.45 15.04
C ASP A 23 -2.51 -1.05 14.97
N ALA A 24 -1.96 -1.50 13.85
CA ALA A 24 -1.70 -2.92 13.60
C ALA A 24 -0.67 -3.54 14.57
N GLN A 25 0.25 -2.76 15.12
CA GLN A 25 1.27 -3.27 16.04
C GLN A 25 0.83 -3.23 17.50
N THR A 26 0.27 -2.09 17.92
CA THR A 26 -0.05 -1.84 19.33
C THR A 26 -1.48 -2.22 19.69
N GLY A 27 -2.34 -2.44 18.70
CA GLY A 27 -3.77 -2.67 18.89
C GLY A 27 -4.55 -1.46 19.41
N LYS A 28 -3.91 -0.31 19.58
CA LYS A 28 -4.54 0.91 20.11
C LYS A 28 -5.50 1.52 19.09
N PRO A 29 -6.65 2.07 19.52
CA PRO A 29 -7.57 2.75 18.63
C PRO A 29 -6.91 3.98 18.00
N LEU A 30 -7.25 4.27 16.75
CA LEU A 30 -6.75 5.43 16.02
C LEU A 30 -7.86 6.45 15.80
N GLN A 31 -7.68 7.64 16.40
CA GLN A 31 -8.56 8.80 16.22
C GLN A 31 -8.16 9.61 14.99
N LEU A 32 -9.11 10.41 14.45
CA LEU A 32 -8.91 11.34 13.35
C LEU A 32 -8.39 10.68 12.06
N VAL A 33 -8.64 9.38 11.91
CA VAL A 33 -8.42 8.67 10.66
C VAL A 33 -9.50 9.11 9.69
N ARG A 34 -9.12 9.63 8.54
CA ARG A 34 -10.05 9.98 7.46
C ARG A 34 -10.52 8.69 6.80
N ILE A 35 -11.80 8.38 6.92
CA ILE A 35 -12.46 7.27 6.25
C ILE A 35 -13.30 7.82 5.10
N GLN A 36 -13.08 7.31 3.90
CA GLN A 36 -13.78 7.74 2.70
C GLN A 36 -14.37 6.54 1.99
N LEU A 37 -15.67 6.58 1.67
CA LEU A 37 -16.29 5.63 0.77
C LEU A 37 -16.17 6.12 -0.66
N LEU A 38 -15.79 5.22 -1.55
CA LEU A 38 -15.74 5.44 -2.98
C LEU A 38 -16.65 4.44 -3.68
N SER A 39 -17.57 4.92 -4.50
CA SER A 39 -18.35 4.09 -5.41
C SER A 39 -17.77 4.23 -6.81
N ARG A 40 -17.29 3.12 -7.39
CA ARG A 40 -16.63 3.11 -8.72
C ARG A 40 -15.51 4.17 -8.83
N GLY A 41 -14.73 4.34 -7.76
CA GLY A 41 -13.64 5.33 -7.69
C GLY A 41 -14.08 6.78 -7.42
N THR A 42 -15.38 7.06 -7.34
CA THR A 42 -15.89 8.40 -7.01
C THR A 42 -16.20 8.48 -5.52
N PRO A 43 -15.65 9.47 -4.78
CA PRO A 43 -15.97 9.65 -3.38
C PRO A 43 -17.46 9.96 -3.15
N THR A 44 -18.11 9.23 -2.24
CA THR A 44 -19.53 9.44 -1.92
C THR A 44 -19.72 10.00 -0.51
N ASN A 45 -18.98 9.48 0.48
CA ASN A 45 -19.10 9.86 1.88
C ASN A 45 -17.71 9.96 2.51
N LEU A 46 -17.60 10.80 3.54
CA LEU A 46 -16.37 11.00 4.30
C LEU A 46 -16.72 11.17 5.78
N GLU A 47 -15.98 10.48 6.64
CA GLU A 47 -16.07 10.58 8.09
C GLU A 47 -14.68 10.51 8.74
N TYR A 48 -14.59 10.89 10.00
CA TYR A 48 -13.39 10.73 10.82
C TYR A 48 -13.65 9.80 12.00
N THR A 49 -12.62 9.03 12.38
CA THR A 49 -12.73 8.19 13.57
C THR A 49 -12.72 9.00 14.87
N ASP A 50 -13.52 8.55 15.84
CA ASP A 50 -13.59 9.10 17.20
C ASP A 50 -12.40 8.65 18.09
N VAL A 51 -12.39 9.11 19.35
CA VAL A 51 -11.32 8.82 20.33
C VAL A 51 -11.14 7.33 20.62
N GLU A 52 -12.16 6.51 20.35
CA GLU A 52 -12.12 5.05 20.49
C GLU A 52 -11.93 4.35 19.14
N GLY A 53 -11.53 5.11 18.11
CA GLY A 53 -11.24 4.64 16.78
C GLY A 53 -12.48 4.27 15.96
N ARG A 54 -13.69 4.56 16.43
CA ARG A 54 -14.92 4.18 15.73
C ARG A 54 -15.28 5.17 14.65
N PHE A 55 -15.90 4.67 13.57
CA PHE A 55 -16.57 5.48 12.56
C PHE A 55 -17.93 4.90 12.23
N ARG A 56 -18.83 5.74 11.72
CA ARG A 56 -20.16 5.33 11.30
C ARG A 56 -20.63 6.12 10.09
N PHE A 57 -21.05 5.41 9.05
CA PHE A 57 -21.79 5.99 7.93
C PHE A 57 -23.25 5.57 8.03
N ALA A 58 -24.13 6.56 8.20
CA ALA A 58 -25.56 6.34 8.08
C ALA A 58 -25.98 6.36 6.61
N ASN A 59 -27.07 5.64 6.29
CA ASN A 59 -27.73 5.67 4.99
C ASN A 59 -26.85 5.25 3.80
N VAL A 60 -26.00 4.23 3.99
CA VAL A 60 -25.20 3.66 2.88
C VAL A 60 -26.09 2.75 2.06
N VAL A 61 -26.28 3.08 0.79
CA VAL A 61 -27.04 2.25 -0.16
C VAL A 61 -26.28 0.97 -0.42
N HIS A 62 -26.99 -0.17 -0.44
CA HIS A 62 -26.42 -1.45 -0.85
C HIS A 62 -25.64 -1.34 -2.18
N GLY A 63 -24.46 -1.94 -2.21
CA GLY A 63 -23.56 -1.93 -3.36
C GLY A 63 -22.12 -2.22 -2.97
N SER A 64 -21.24 -2.24 -3.96
CA SER A 64 -19.80 -2.42 -3.78
C SER A 64 -19.11 -1.06 -3.66
N TYR A 65 -18.30 -0.91 -2.62
CA TYR A 65 -17.54 0.31 -2.35
C TYR A 65 -16.08 -0.02 -2.10
N THR A 66 -15.23 0.97 -2.34
CA THR A 66 -13.88 0.97 -1.79
C THR A 66 -13.87 1.88 -0.57
N ILE A 67 -13.42 1.35 0.57
CA ILE A 67 -13.21 2.12 1.79
C ILE A 67 -11.74 2.51 1.83
N SER A 68 -11.46 3.81 1.80
CA SER A 68 -10.12 4.37 1.94
C SER A 68 -9.94 4.90 3.35
N ALA A 69 -8.94 4.40 4.06
CA ALA A 69 -8.54 4.85 5.38
C ALA A 69 -7.16 5.51 5.30
N VAL A 70 -7.09 6.79 5.68
CA VAL A 70 -5.87 7.61 5.61
C VAL A 70 -5.64 8.32 6.93
N SER A 71 -4.43 8.22 7.46
CA SER A 71 -3.98 8.95 8.63
C SER A 71 -2.50 9.31 8.50
N ALA A 72 -2.09 10.44 9.07
CA ALA A 72 -0.70 10.88 9.01
C ALA A 72 0.21 9.89 9.76
N GLY A 73 1.32 9.51 9.12
CA GLY A 73 2.27 8.54 9.68
C GLY A 73 1.86 7.06 9.52
N TYR A 74 0.72 6.80 8.88
CA TYR A 74 0.25 5.44 8.55
C TYR A 74 0.19 5.26 7.04
N GLU A 75 0.28 4.00 6.62
CA GLU A 75 0.02 3.64 5.23
C GLU A 75 -1.48 3.74 4.93
N ALA A 76 -1.80 4.37 3.79
CA ALA A 76 -3.18 4.38 3.31
C ALA A 76 -3.64 2.96 3.00
N LYS A 77 -4.84 2.61 3.47
CA LYS A 77 -5.43 1.29 3.25
C LYS A 77 -6.73 1.43 2.48
N ASN A 78 -6.85 0.68 1.38
CA ASN A 78 -8.04 0.60 0.57
C ASN A 78 -8.62 -0.82 0.66
N ILE A 79 -9.90 -0.93 0.99
CA ILE A 79 -10.59 -2.22 1.19
C ILE A 79 -11.80 -2.24 0.27
N GLU A 80 -11.93 -3.28 -0.53
CA GLU A 80 -13.18 -3.56 -1.25
C GLU A 80 -14.21 -4.10 -0.27
N TRP A 81 -15.37 -3.47 -0.21
CA TRP A 81 -16.43 -3.79 0.74
C TRP A 81 -17.78 -3.86 0.03
N ASP A 82 -18.41 -5.02 0.13
CA ASP A 82 -19.78 -5.21 -0.30
C ASP A 82 -20.73 -4.92 0.86
N VAL A 83 -21.56 -3.89 0.70
CA VAL A 83 -22.52 -3.39 1.69
C VAL A 83 -23.71 -4.36 1.92
N THR A 84 -23.59 -5.60 1.44
CA THR A 84 -24.50 -6.72 1.76
C THR A 84 -24.12 -7.37 3.09
N ILE A 85 -22.87 -7.20 3.56
CA ILE A 85 -22.35 -7.82 4.78
C ILE A 85 -22.78 -6.99 5.99
N ARG A 86 -23.47 -7.63 6.95
CA ARG A 86 -23.80 -7.04 8.25
C ARG A 86 -22.72 -7.39 9.26
N GLY A 87 -22.11 -6.38 9.88
CA GLY A 87 -21.14 -6.54 10.96
C GLY A 87 -20.18 -5.36 11.07
N PRO A 88 -19.48 -5.20 12.20
CA PRO A 88 -18.50 -4.14 12.37
C PRO A 88 -17.27 -4.41 11.50
N LEU A 89 -16.83 -3.40 10.74
CA LEU A 89 -15.60 -3.46 9.96
C LEU A 89 -14.40 -3.07 10.84
N GLU A 90 -13.47 -3.99 11.02
CA GLU A 90 -12.19 -3.72 11.69
C GLU A 90 -11.10 -3.39 10.66
N ILE A 91 -10.49 -2.22 10.80
CA ILE A 91 -9.42 -1.73 9.93
C ILE A 91 -8.13 -1.58 10.75
N GLU A 92 -7.13 -2.36 10.41
CA GLU A 92 -5.78 -2.18 10.98
C GLU A 92 -4.90 -1.35 10.03
N LEU A 93 -4.30 -0.29 10.56
CA LEU A 93 -3.32 0.55 9.85
C LEU A 93 -1.91 0.29 10.36
N THR A 94 -0.97 0.17 9.43
CA THR A 94 0.46 -0.02 9.71
C THR A 94 1.17 1.33 9.68
N ARG A 95 2.06 1.62 10.63
CA ARG A 95 2.84 2.87 10.59
C ARG A 95 3.86 2.80 9.48
N THR A 96 4.09 3.91 8.82
CA THR A 96 5.12 3.99 7.76
C THR A 96 6.52 3.70 8.32
N ALA A 97 6.79 4.06 9.58
CA ALA A 97 8.06 3.80 10.25
C ALA A 97 8.32 2.30 10.48
N ASP A 98 7.28 1.48 10.60
CA ASP A 98 7.42 0.05 10.89
C ASP A 98 7.86 -0.74 9.64
N ARG A 99 7.51 -0.24 8.45
CA ARG A 99 8.11 -0.72 7.19
C ARG A 99 9.56 -0.29 7.02
N ALA A 100 10.01 0.73 7.74
CA ALA A 100 11.40 1.16 7.75
C ALA A 100 12.30 0.30 8.67
N GLY A 101 11.91 -0.96 8.93
CA GLY A 101 12.86 -2.03 9.28
C GLY A 101 13.95 -2.16 8.20
N PRO A 102 15.16 -2.63 8.58
CA PRO A 102 16.44 -2.16 8.07
C PRO A 102 16.41 -2.01 6.56
N SER A 103 16.31 -0.75 6.09
CA SER A 103 16.45 -0.29 4.71
C SER A 103 16.66 -1.44 3.73
N GLY A 104 15.56 -2.14 3.44
CA GLY A 104 15.50 -3.10 2.35
C GLY A 104 15.68 -2.24 1.12
N SER A 105 16.95 -2.08 0.75
CA SER A 105 17.47 -1.09 -0.18
C SER A 105 16.42 -0.74 -1.21
N VAL A 106 15.97 0.51 -1.22
CA VAL A 106 15.30 1.07 -2.40
C VAL A 106 16.36 1.05 -3.49
N VAL A 107 16.46 -0.11 -4.15
CA VAL A 107 17.34 -0.40 -5.26
C VAL A 107 16.86 0.53 -6.36
N SER A 108 17.65 1.58 -6.62
CA SER A 108 17.43 2.48 -7.74
C SER A 108 17.18 1.65 -9.00
N ILE A 109 16.42 2.12 -9.99
CA ILE A 109 16.33 1.43 -11.29
C ILE A 109 17.74 1.22 -11.90
N ARG A 110 18.71 2.07 -11.54
CA ARG A 110 20.14 1.88 -11.85
C ARG A 110 20.78 0.67 -11.16
N ASP A 111 20.30 0.34 -9.96
CA ASP A 111 20.67 -0.85 -9.18
C ASP A 111 19.95 -2.12 -9.68
N TYR A 112 18.79 -1.98 -10.34
CA TYR A 112 18.09 -3.09 -11.01
C TYR A 112 18.85 -3.57 -12.25
N LEU A 113 19.44 -2.63 -13.01
CA LEU A 113 20.15 -2.94 -14.25
C LEU A 113 21.55 -3.53 -14.02
N ILE A 114 22.20 -3.23 -12.89
CA ILE A 114 23.52 -3.75 -12.55
C ILE A 114 23.53 -4.21 -11.08
N PRO A 115 23.55 -5.54 -10.82
CA PRO A 115 23.62 -6.08 -9.47
C PRO A 115 24.81 -5.54 -8.66
N GLY A 116 24.64 -5.36 -7.35
CA GLY A 116 25.72 -4.87 -6.46
C GLY A 116 27.00 -5.75 -6.48
N SER A 117 26.86 -7.05 -6.72
CA SER A 117 27.98 -7.98 -6.94
C SER A 117 28.74 -7.68 -8.25
N ALA A 118 28.04 -7.36 -9.34
CA ALA A 118 28.67 -6.95 -10.60
C ALA A 118 29.42 -5.61 -10.45
N ARG A 119 28.87 -4.66 -9.69
CA ARG A 119 29.56 -3.39 -9.39
C ARG A 119 30.87 -3.58 -8.64
N LYS A 120 30.89 -4.49 -7.65
CA LYS A 120 32.12 -4.84 -6.93
C LYS A 120 33.20 -5.37 -7.87
N GLU A 121 32.82 -6.19 -8.85
CA GLU A 121 33.74 -6.68 -9.88
C GLU A 121 34.23 -5.56 -10.80
N PHE A 122 33.36 -4.64 -11.25
CA PHE A 122 33.79 -3.51 -12.05
C PHE A 122 34.73 -2.55 -11.31
N GLU A 123 34.53 -2.32 -10.01
CA GLU A 123 35.45 -1.53 -9.19
C GLU A 123 36.82 -2.22 -9.01
N ARG A 124 36.85 -3.55 -8.89
CA ARG A 124 38.11 -4.32 -8.90
C ARG A 124 38.82 -4.19 -10.24
N ALA A 125 38.10 -4.30 -11.34
CA ALA A 125 38.67 -4.07 -12.68
C ALA A 125 39.30 -2.68 -12.80
N ARG A 126 38.61 -1.62 -12.36
CA ARG A 126 39.16 -0.25 -12.37
C ARG A 126 40.43 -0.11 -11.54
N LYS A 127 40.53 -0.82 -10.41
CA LYS A 127 41.74 -0.83 -9.57
C LYS A 127 42.90 -1.51 -10.29
N GLU A 128 42.67 -2.62 -10.97
CA GLU A 128 43.72 -3.34 -11.72
C GLU A 128 44.14 -2.58 -12.99
N ILE A 129 43.22 -1.87 -13.66
CA ILE A 129 43.55 -0.94 -14.76
C ILE A 129 44.51 0.16 -14.29
N LYS A 130 44.25 0.75 -13.11
CA LYS A 130 45.15 1.76 -12.52
C LYS A 130 46.54 1.21 -12.20
N ARG A 131 46.64 -0.11 -11.99
CA ARG A 131 47.90 -0.82 -11.75
C ARG A 131 48.57 -1.32 -13.02
N GLN A 132 48.00 -1.01 -14.19
CA GLN A 132 48.43 -1.49 -15.50
C GLN A 132 48.40 -3.03 -15.65
N ASP A 133 47.69 -3.73 -14.75
CA ASP A 133 47.48 -5.18 -14.82
C ASP A 133 46.20 -5.46 -15.62
N CYS A 134 46.29 -5.25 -16.94
CA CYS A 134 45.15 -5.42 -17.85
C CYS A 134 44.61 -6.86 -17.87
N SER A 135 45.47 -7.86 -17.64
CA SER A 135 45.06 -9.27 -17.63
C SER A 135 44.10 -9.56 -16.47
N LYS A 136 44.43 -9.12 -15.25
CA LYS A 136 43.50 -9.25 -14.11
C LYS A 136 42.26 -8.37 -14.27
N ALA A 137 42.41 -7.18 -14.85
CA ALA A 137 41.27 -6.29 -15.11
C ALA A 137 40.21 -6.93 -16.01
N ILE A 138 40.64 -7.61 -17.09
CA ILE A 138 39.74 -8.31 -18.01
C ILE A 138 38.93 -9.39 -17.26
N GLY A 139 39.60 -10.19 -16.42
CA GLY A 139 38.90 -11.22 -15.64
C GLY A 139 37.83 -10.67 -14.68
N HIS A 140 38.06 -9.50 -14.09
CA HIS A 140 37.06 -8.81 -13.28
C HIS A 140 35.89 -8.26 -14.13
N LEU A 141 36.15 -7.71 -15.31
CA LEU A 141 35.10 -7.24 -16.23
C LEU A 141 34.20 -8.39 -16.70
N GLU A 142 34.79 -9.51 -17.12
CA GLU A 142 34.07 -10.71 -17.57
C GLU A 142 33.17 -11.27 -16.46
N ASN A 143 33.68 -11.34 -15.23
CA ASN A 143 32.89 -11.76 -14.09
C ASN A 143 31.74 -10.81 -13.79
N GLY A 144 31.95 -9.49 -13.86
CA GLY A 144 30.89 -8.50 -13.69
C GLY A 144 29.77 -8.64 -14.73
N LEU A 145 30.13 -8.84 -16.00
CA LEU A 145 29.17 -9.06 -17.09
C LEU A 145 28.41 -10.38 -16.94
N ARG A 146 29.09 -11.47 -16.55
CA ARG A 146 28.47 -12.77 -16.27
C ARG A 146 27.41 -12.67 -15.17
N ILE A 147 27.75 -12.01 -14.06
CA ILE A 147 26.84 -11.78 -12.93
C ILE A 147 25.63 -10.93 -13.38
N GLY A 148 25.87 -9.90 -14.20
CA GLY A 148 24.79 -9.05 -14.74
C GLY A 148 23.85 -9.80 -15.69
N ARG A 149 24.34 -10.78 -16.45
CA ARG A 149 23.56 -11.54 -17.44
C ARG A 149 22.70 -12.65 -16.82
N LEU A 150 23.14 -13.26 -15.73
CA LEU A 150 22.48 -14.41 -15.09
C LEU A 150 21.11 -14.11 -14.45
N ARG A 151 20.69 -12.83 -14.35
CA ARG A 151 19.41 -12.44 -13.74
C ARG A 151 18.33 -12.01 -14.75
N LYS A 152 18.62 -12.12 -16.06
CA LYS A 152 17.67 -11.86 -17.17
C LYS A 152 17.04 -13.14 -17.75
N GLY A 153 17.15 -14.28 -17.05
CA GLY A 153 16.47 -15.54 -17.39
C GLY A 153 15.24 -15.73 -16.53
#